data_AF-A0A1F8A2D7-F1
#
_entry.id   AF-A0A1F8A2D7-F1
#
_cell.length_a   1.000
_cell.length_b   1.000
_cell.length_c   1.000
_cell.angle_alpha   90.00
_cell.angle_beta   90.00
_cell.angle_gamma   90.00
#
_symmetry.space_group_name_H-M   'P 1'
#
loop_
_entity.id
_entity.type
_entity.pdbx_description
1 polymer ?
#
loop_
_entity_poly.entity_id
_entity_poly.type
_entity_poly.pdbx_seq_one_letter_code
_entity_poly.pdbx_strand_id
1 'polypeptide(L)'
;MAEKRPHDNEDASDSKHAMPYQKASTVKLKRPRRNIPLPGTSSSPLVDALRLARQIPATPNETPKKLSSLNLLSSGETAQVNSESSGLQPKPLEKLDTVVKDFFRDGPVVASVKFYGLQKCVRAGRTRIQQCHLAPLVMTPLIACSIPWNSCKLAATLVLLLASPPEPTSTFEALKFLSRSLGGLPTMADVLKTPSADLAKRFVQAKKAAIDGKEDKVTVLGVNLVDVEMLKGGEKESRDMNYLSLSHSFVIAIAREGFRIYQSWEEHGYRLDQYVMRGGSRLRSWEDATAFLKMFQKLCRFQETWTGELNVAYEQCFGVDIMLICGRDKLQPPTVRPYRPWVRIFEINDVKTENFEKFTWEGYVQGMEALHSRSQSGFSREWVGRADWT
;
A
#
# COMPACT_ATOMS: atom_id res chain seq x y z
N MET A 1 -53.98 -62.05 -9.56
CA MET A 1 -54.43 -61.18 -10.65
C MET A 1 -53.58 -59.91 -10.64
N ALA A 2 -52.96 -59.61 -11.79
CA ALA A 2 -52.36 -58.33 -12.22
C ALA A 2 -51.15 -57.74 -11.45
N GLU A 3 -49.96 -58.17 -11.90
CA GLU A 3 -48.80 -57.39 -12.35
C GLU A 3 -48.88 -55.84 -12.42
N LYS A 4 -47.81 -55.16 -11.96
CA LYS A 4 -46.98 -54.22 -12.76
C LYS A 4 -45.80 -53.65 -11.94
N ARG A 5 -44.58 -53.84 -12.44
CA ARG A 5 -43.38 -53.02 -12.18
C ARG A 5 -43.14 -52.05 -13.37
N PRO A 6 -41.98 -51.38 -13.49
CA PRO A 6 -41.75 -49.97 -13.16
C PRO A 6 -41.51 -49.12 -14.43
N HIS A 7 -41.32 -47.80 -14.29
CA HIS A 7 -40.84 -46.97 -15.38
C HIS A 7 -39.73 -46.03 -14.90
N ASP A 8 -38.51 -46.30 -15.37
CA ASP A 8 -37.38 -45.40 -15.38
C ASP A 8 -37.51 -44.47 -16.60
N ASN A 9 -37.12 -43.20 -16.44
CA ASN A 9 -37.01 -42.20 -17.50
C ASN A 9 -35.53 -41.85 -17.70
N GLU A 10 -34.97 -42.32 -18.82
CA GLU A 10 -33.77 -41.78 -19.45
C GLU A 10 -34.21 -40.83 -20.57
N ASP A 11 -33.74 -39.58 -20.54
CA ASP A 11 -33.77 -38.68 -21.69
C ASP A 11 -32.35 -38.15 -21.92
N ALA A 12 -31.64 -38.78 -22.87
CA ALA A 12 -30.39 -38.28 -23.43
C ALA A 12 -30.63 -37.97 -24.91
N SER A 13 -30.70 -36.68 -25.23
CA SER A 13 -30.86 -36.19 -26.60
C SER A 13 -29.52 -36.01 -27.30
N ASP A 14 -29.45 -36.65 -28.47
CA ASP A 14 -28.48 -36.46 -29.55
C ASP A 14 -28.37 -34.98 -30.00
N SER A 15 -27.13 -34.51 -30.19
CA SER A 15 -26.88 -33.46 -31.19
C SER A 15 -25.49 -33.63 -31.81
N LYS A 16 -25.52 -34.05 -33.07
CA LYS A 16 -24.40 -34.18 -34.00
C LYS A 16 -24.13 -32.81 -34.64
N HIS A 17 -22.97 -32.20 -34.39
CA HIS A 17 -22.38 -31.23 -35.31
C HIS A 17 -20.89 -31.51 -35.50
N ALA A 18 -20.59 -32.07 -36.67
CA ALA A 18 -19.25 -32.23 -37.20
C ALA A 18 -18.76 -30.89 -37.78
N MET A 19 -17.55 -30.47 -37.39
CA MET A 19 -16.82 -29.36 -37.98
C MET A 19 -15.64 -29.90 -38.80
N PRO A 20 -15.38 -29.39 -40.02
CA PRO A 20 -14.33 -29.92 -40.88
C PRO A 20 -12.93 -29.43 -40.47
N TYR A 21 -11.99 -30.38 -40.48
CA TYR A 21 -10.56 -30.19 -40.35
C TYR A 21 -10.00 -29.27 -41.44
N GLN A 22 -9.34 -28.17 -41.07
CA GLN A 22 -8.44 -27.42 -41.95
C GLN A 22 -6.98 -27.87 -41.71
N LYS A 23 -6.34 -28.29 -42.80
CA LYS A 23 -4.93 -28.69 -42.90
C LYS A 23 -4.00 -27.53 -42.54
N ALA A 24 -3.14 -27.73 -41.54
CA ALA A 24 -2.00 -26.87 -41.27
C ALA A 24 -0.90 -27.12 -42.33
N SER A 25 -0.57 -26.08 -43.09
CA SER A 25 0.63 -26.06 -43.94
C SER A 25 1.83 -25.59 -43.11
N THR A 26 2.77 -26.50 -42.89
CA THR A 26 4.10 -26.24 -42.30
C THR A 26 4.96 -25.42 -43.26
N VAL A 27 5.17 -24.14 -42.94
CA VAL A 27 6.25 -23.34 -43.52
C VAL A 27 7.42 -23.29 -42.54
N LYS A 28 8.54 -23.90 -42.93
CA LYS A 28 9.80 -23.92 -42.19
C LYS A 28 10.40 -22.51 -42.17
N LEU A 29 10.43 -21.87 -40.99
CA LEU A 29 11.18 -20.64 -40.77
C LEU A 29 12.63 -20.96 -40.37
N LYS A 30 13.57 -20.74 -41.30
CA LYS A 30 15.02 -20.80 -41.07
C LYS A 30 15.42 -19.61 -40.18
N ARG A 31 15.81 -19.86 -38.92
CA ARG A 31 16.41 -18.82 -38.06
C ARG A 31 17.95 -18.88 -38.16
N PRO A 32 18.64 -17.73 -38.28
CA PRO A 32 20.10 -17.70 -38.19
C PRO A 32 20.54 -17.83 -36.73
N ARG A 33 21.53 -18.70 -36.48
CA ARG A 33 22.26 -18.78 -35.21
C ARG A 33 23.05 -17.49 -35.00
N ARG A 34 22.74 -16.74 -33.95
CA ARG A 34 23.64 -15.72 -33.38
C ARG A 34 24.12 -16.21 -32.02
N ASN A 35 25.43 -16.43 -31.91
CA ASN A 35 26.13 -16.61 -30.65
C ASN A 35 26.17 -15.25 -29.94
N ILE A 36 25.66 -15.17 -28.71
CA ILE A 36 25.82 -14.01 -27.81
C ILE A 36 26.40 -14.54 -26.49
N PRO A 37 27.41 -13.87 -25.90
CA PRO A 37 28.05 -14.34 -24.67
C PRO A 37 27.14 -14.10 -23.46
N LEU A 38 27.19 -15.02 -22.50
CA LEU A 38 26.62 -14.87 -21.16
C LEU A 38 27.36 -13.78 -20.36
N PRO A 39 26.67 -12.86 -19.67
CA PRO A 39 27.24 -12.16 -18.54
C PRO A 39 26.60 -12.61 -17.22
N GLY A 40 27.47 -13.13 -16.35
CA GLY A 40 27.65 -12.67 -14.97
C GLY A 40 26.42 -12.57 -14.07
N THR A 41 26.29 -13.54 -13.19
CA THR A 41 25.45 -13.52 -12.00
C THR A 41 25.87 -12.44 -10.99
N SER A 42 24.87 -11.95 -10.27
CA SER A 42 24.90 -11.26 -8.97
C SER A 42 25.29 -9.77 -8.93
N SER A 43 24.27 -8.93 -8.72
CA SER A 43 24.42 -7.69 -7.95
C SER A 43 23.48 -7.75 -6.75
N SER A 44 24.06 -7.66 -5.56
CA SER A 44 23.38 -7.58 -4.28
C SER A 44 22.76 -6.18 -4.11
N PRO A 45 21.52 -6.04 -3.62
CA PRO A 45 20.86 -4.75 -3.39
C PRO A 45 21.58 -3.82 -2.39
N LEU A 46 22.59 -4.32 -1.67
CA LEU A 46 23.46 -3.52 -0.80
C LEU A 46 24.45 -2.64 -1.57
N VAL A 47 24.83 -3.01 -2.79
CA VAL A 47 25.84 -2.27 -3.58
C VAL A 47 25.23 -1.02 -4.19
N ASP A 48 23.95 -1.07 -4.57
CA ASP A 48 23.24 0.10 -5.13
C ASP A 48 22.94 1.15 -4.06
N ALA A 49 22.68 0.73 -2.82
CA ALA A 49 22.49 1.64 -1.69
C ALA A 49 23.77 2.43 -1.31
N LEU A 50 24.95 1.82 -1.47
CA LEU A 50 26.23 2.48 -1.20
C LEU A 50 26.68 3.41 -2.34
N ARG A 51 26.19 3.19 -3.56
CA ARG A 51 26.49 4.04 -4.72
C ARG A 51 25.75 5.39 -4.66
N LEU A 52 24.58 5.42 -4.03
CA LEU A 52 23.79 6.63 -3.75
C LEU A 52 24.39 7.55 -2.66
N ALA A 53 25.33 7.05 -1.86
CA ALA A 53 25.91 7.80 -0.75
C ALA A 53 27.11 8.70 -1.12
N ARG A 54 27.55 8.73 -2.39
CA ARG A 54 28.65 9.60 -2.84
C ARG A 54 28.09 10.86 -3.53
N GLN A 55 28.10 11.96 -2.79
CA GLN A 55 27.71 13.30 -3.24
C GLN A 55 28.73 13.90 -4.23
N ILE A 56 28.23 14.65 -5.21
CA ILE A 56 28.97 15.68 -5.97
C ILE A 56 28.39 17.04 -5.53
N PRO A 57 29.18 18.12 -5.37
CA PRO A 57 28.68 19.42 -4.91
C PRO A 57 27.78 20.07 -5.98
N ALA A 58 26.66 20.67 -5.55
CA ALA A 58 25.80 21.46 -6.42
C ALA A 58 26.43 22.84 -6.71
N THR A 59 26.48 23.22 -7.99
CA THR A 59 26.78 24.59 -8.44
C THR A 59 25.57 25.51 -8.21
N PRO A 60 25.76 26.77 -7.81
CA PRO A 60 24.67 27.72 -7.58
C PRO A 60 24.34 28.45 -8.88
N ASN A 61 23.11 28.29 -9.37
CA ASN A 61 22.37 29.32 -10.11
C ASN A 61 21.10 28.72 -10.71
N GLU A 62 20.01 28.62 -9.94
CA GLU A 62 18.66 28.74 -10.48
C GLU A 62 17.73 29.37 -9.43
N THR A 63 17.18 30.53 -9.78
CA THR A 63 16.18 31.28 -9.01
C THR A 63 14.91 30.46 -8.81
N PRO A 64 14.34 30.40 -7.59
CA PRO A 64 13.11 29.65 -7.34
C PRO A 64 11.91 30.38 -7.92
N LYS A 65 11.25 29.76 -8.91
CA LYS A 65 9.88 30.12 -9.28
C LYS A 65 8.95 29.73 -8.13
N LYS A 66 8.40 30.76 -7.51
CA LYS A 66 7.39 30.77 -6.45
C LYS A 66 6.24 29.81 -6.79
N LEU A 67 6.19 28.65 -6.13
CA LEU A 67 5.01 27.79 -6.14
C LEU A 67 3.89 28.54 -5.41
N SER A 68 2.89 28.98 -6.15
CA SER A 68 1.69 29.60 -5.61
C SER A 68 1.00 28.62 -4.65
N SER A 69 0.80 29.07 -3.42
CA SER A 69 0.01 28.45 -2.38
C SER A 69 -1.38 28.02 -2.89
N LEU A 70 -1.61 26.71 -2.96
CA LEU A 70 -2.95 26.15 -3.10
C LEU A 70 -3.72 26.40 -1.81
N ASN A 71 -4.60 27.42 -1.84
CA ASN A 71 -5.66 27.57 -0.87
C ASN A 71 -6.65 26.41 -1.06
N LEU A 72 -6.46 25.34 -0.28
CA LEU A 72 -7.53 24.40 0.00
C LEU A 72 -8.63 25.20 0.70
N LEU A 73 -9.79 25.34 0.05
CA LEU A 73 -11.00 25.87 0.66
C LEU A 73 -11.37 25.00 1.87
N SER A 74 -10.92 25.44 3.04
CA SER A 74 -11.42 24.99 4.34
C SER A 74 -12.76 25.68 4.55
N SER A 75 -13.83 24.89 4.46
CA SER A 75 -15.17 25.29 4.85
C SER A 75 -15.70 24.24 5.82
N GLY A 76 -15.96 24.65 7.05
CA GLY A 76 -16.76 23.89 8.02
C GLY A 76 -16.08 23.72 9.37
N GLU A 77 -16.32 24.69 10.25
CA GLU A 77 -16.11 24.72 11.70
C GLU A 77 -15.96 23.37 12.39
N THR A 78 -14.78 23.15 12.97
CA THR A 78 -14.55 22.14 14.00
C THR A 78 -15.20 22.58 15.30
N ALA A 79 -16.39 22.05 15.60
CA ALA A 79 -16.82 21.88 16.98
C ALA A 79 -15.89 20.84 17.63
N GLN A 80 -14.79 21.32 18.22
CA GLN A 80 -13.93 20.53 19.08
C GLN A 80 -14.68 20.33 20.40
N VAL A 81 -15.57 19.34 20.43
CA VAL A 81 -16.18 18.86 21.67
C VAL A 81 -15.07 18.12 22.43
N ASN A 82 -14.55 18.78 23.47
CA ASN A 82 -13.71 18.13 24.48
C ASN A 82 -14.53 17.05 25.18
N SER A 83 -14.47 15.83 24.66
CA SER A 83 -15.06 14.62 25.25
C SER A 83 -14.06 13.94 26.21
N GLU A 84 -13.51 14.71 27.15
CA GLU A 84 -12.73 14.17 28.27
C GLU A 84 -13.58 14.22 29.54
N SER A 85 -14.61 13.35 29.65
CA SER A 85 -15.26 13.08 30.95
C SER A 85 -16.30 11.95 30.97
N SER A 86 -16.68 11.37 29.83
CA SER A 86 -17.52 10.17 29.85
C SER A 86 -16.61 8.95 29.79
N GLY A 87 -16.70 8.03 30.75
CA GLY A 87 -15.97 6.75 30.75
C GLY A 87 -16.37 5.80 29.61
N LEU A 88 -16.77 6.34 28.45
CA LEU A 88 -17.08 5.63 27.23
C LEU A 88 -15.75 5.15 26.62
N GLN A 89 -15.65 3.84 26.43
CA GLN A 89 -14.53 3.25 25.71
C GLN A 89 -14.40 3.91 24.33
N PRO A 90 -13.19 4.28 23.89
CA PRO A 90 -12.97 4.90 22.59
C PRO A 90 -13.47 3.98 21.48
N LYS A 91 -14.13 4.56 20.47
CA LYS A 91 -14.69 3.78 19.36
C LYS A 91 -13.58 3.04 18.62
N PRO A 92 -13.84 1.84 18.07
CA PRO A 92 -12.81 1.04 17.42
C PRO A 92 -12.02 1.76 16.32
N LEU A 93 -12.66 2.58 15.46
CA LEU A 93 -11.92 3.32 14.42
C LEU A 93 -11.05 4.45 14.98
N GLU A 94 -11.48 5.07 16.09
CA GLU A 94 -10.69 6.07 16.80
C GLU A 94 -9.48 5.42 17.47
N LYS A 95 -9.67 4.25 18.08
CA LYS A 95 -8.57 3.48 18.67
C LYS A 95 -7.52 3.09 17.61
N LEU A 96 -7.95 2.60 16.45
CA LEU A 96 -7.04 2.30 15.34
C LEU A 96 -6.26 3.55 14.88
N ASP A 97 -6.95 4.68 14.70
CA ASP A 97 -6.32 5.94 14.26
C ASP A 97 -5.28 6.44 15.28
N THR A 98 -5.59 6.34 16.57
CA THR A 98 -4.65 6.65 17.67
C THR A 98 -3.43 5.75 17.64
N VAL A 99 -3.60 4.43 17.49
CA VAL A 99 -2.47 3.48 17.42
C VAL A 99 -1.60 3.77 16.21
N VAL A 100 -2.18 4.09 15.05
CA VAL A 100 -1.42 4.47 13.85
C VAL A 100 -0.65 5.77 14.08
N LYS A 101 -1.28 6.80 14.67
CA LYS A 101 -0.60 8.08 14.99
C LYS A 101 0.53 7.89 16.00
N ASP A 102 0.29 7.10 17.04
CA ASP A 102 1.27 6.80 18.10
C ASP A 102 2.48 6.03 17.58
N PHE A 103 2.29 5.20 16.55
CA PHE A 103 3.39 4.54 15.87
C PHE A 103 4.45 5.55 15.36
N PHE A 104 4.00 6.74 14.96
CA PHE A 104 4.81 7.84 14.44
C PHE A 104 5.12 8.95 15.45
N ARG A 105 4.73 8.80 16.73
CA ARG A 105 4.94 9.81 17.78
C ARG A 105 6.38 10.32 17.86
N ASP A 106 7.31 9.41 17.65
CA ASP A 106 8.76 9.62 17.73
C ASP A 106 9.41 10.00 16.37
N GLY A 107 8.59 10.25 15.36
CA GLY A 107 9.02 10.55 14.01
C GLY A 107 9.21 9.33 13.09
N PRO A 108 9.31 9.57 11.77
CA PRO A 108 9.31 8.52 10.75
C PRO A 108 10.52 7.58 10.83
N VAL A 109 11.70 8.08 11.23
CA VAL A 109 12.92 7.26 11.36
C VAL A 109 12.75 6.19 12.43
N VAL A 110 12.23 6.58 13.59
CA VAL A 110 11.94 5.64 14.69
C VAL A 110 10.84 4.67 14.29
N ALA A 111 9.79 5.15 13.61
CA ALA A 111 8.74 4.30 13.08
C ALA A 111 9.31 3.23 12.13
N SER A 112 10.28 3.56 11.26
CA SER A 112 10.92 2.58 10.37
C SER A 112 11.62 1.47 11.16
N VAL A 113 12.30 1.82 12.25
CA VAL A 113 12.95 0.84 13.15
C VAL A 113 11.91 -0.03 13.88
N LYS A 114 10.83 0.56 14.40
CA LYS A 114 9.68 -0.17 14.97
C LYS A 114 9.11 -1.16 13.97
N PHE A 115 8.89 -0.71 12.73
CA PHE A 115 8.29 -1.53 11.68
C PHE A 115 9.20 -2.69 11.26
N TYR A 116 10.52 -2.46 11.19
CA TYR A 116 11.47 -3.53 10.95
C TYR A 116 11.42 -4.62 12.04
N GLY A 117 11.37 -4.21 13.31
CA GLY A 117 11.19 -5.12 14.45
C GLY A 117 9.86 -5.88 14.38
N LEU A 118 8.78 -5.19 14.03
CA LEU A 118 7.45 -5.76 13.82
C LEU A 118 7.48 -6.85 12.73
N GLN A 119 8.08 -6.57 11.58
CA GLN A 119 8.19 -7.55 10.48
C GLN A 119 8.95 -8.81 10.89
N LYS A 120 10.04 -8.67 11.66
CA LYS A 120 10.79 -9.83 12.19
C LYS A 120 9.94 -10.64 13.16
N CYS A 121 9.24 -9.95 14.07
CA CYS A 121 8.39 -10.58 15.08
C CYS A 121 7.29 -11.41 14.44
N VAL A 122 6.58 -10.84 13.47
CA VAL A 122 5.52 -11.52 12.71
C VAL A 122 6.04 -12.72 11.94
N ARG A 123 7.21 -12.61 11.28
CA ARG A 123 7.86 -13.75 10.59
C ARG A 123 8.23 -14.88 11.54
N ALA A 124 8.48 -14.57 12.81
CA ALA A 124 8.74 -15.56 13.86
C ALA A 124 7.46 -16.09 14.53
N GLY A 125 6.28 -15.66 14.08
CA GLY A 125 4.99 -16.02 14.68
C GLY A 125 4.78 -15.47 16.09
N ARG A 126 5.36 -14.29 16.39
CA ARG A 126 5.32 -13.66 17.70
C ARG A 126 4.63 -12.30 17.64
N THR A 127 4.14 -11.84 18.79
CA THR A 127 3.58 -10.49 18.99
C THR A 127 4.40 -9.64 19.97
N ARG A 128 5.32 -10.25 20.72
CA ARG A 128 6.21 -9.57 21.67
C ARG A 128 7.50 -9.10 20.98
N ILE A 129 7.66 -7.79 20.84
CA ILE A 129 8.80 -7.16 20.14
C ILE A 129 9.86 -6.77 21.17
N GLN A 130 10.95 -7.55 21.21
CA GLN A 130 12.09 -7.28 22.08
C GLN A 130 13.05 -6.27 21.46
N GLN A 131 13.66 -5.42 22.30
CA GLN A 131 14.70 -4.46 21.90
C GLN A 131 15.87 -5.11 21.14
N CYS A 132 16.24 -6.36 21.46
CA CYS A 132 17.28 -7.11 20.76
C CYS A 132 16.93 -7.46 19.30
N HIS A 133 15.65 -7.38 18.92
CA HIS A 133 15.21 -7.54 17.53
C HIS A 133 15.38 -6.26 16.70
N LEU A 134 15.64 -5.12 17.36
CA LEU A 134 16.00 -3.88 16.70
C LEU A 134 17.44 -3.98 16.21
N ALA A 135 17.70 -3.45 15.03
CA ALA A 135 19.06 -3.43 14.54
C ALA A 135 19.92 -2.48 15.41
N PRO A 136 21.24 -2.70 15.45
CA PRO A 136 22.16 -1.78 16.12
C PRO A 136 21.89 -0.34 15.68
N LEU A 137 22.11 0.65 16.55
CA LEU A 137 21.87 2.08 16.24
C LEU A 137 22.57 2.53 14.94
N VAL A 138 23.71 1.91 14.63
CA VAL A 138 24.49 2.13 13.41
C VAL A 138 23.69 1.79 12.13
N MET A 139 22.73 0.86 12.22
CA MET A 139 21.87 0.43 11.11
C MET A 139 20.62 1.29 10.94
N THR A 140 20.31 2.19 11.89
CA THR A 140 19.10 3.03 11.83
C THR A 140 18.96 3.81 10.52
N PRO A 141 20.02 4.48 9.99
CA PRO A 141 19.91 5.17 8.71
C PRO A 141 19.59 4.22 7.56
N LEU A 142 20.22 3.04 7.51
CA LEU A 142 19.98 2.04 6.46
C LEU A 142 18.54 1.50 6.50
N ILE A 143 18.00 1.28 7.70
CA ILE A 143 16.61 0.86 7.88
C ILE A 143 15.65 1.96 7.44
N ALA A 144 15.90 3.21 7.84
CA ALA A 144 15.06 4.35 7.46
C ALA A 144 15.02 4.53 5.94
N CYS A 145 16.16 4.37 5.25
CA CYS A 145 16.22 4.38 3.79
C CYS A 145 15.46 3.21 3.15
N SER A 146 15.46 2.04 3.80
CA SER A 146 14.81 0.83 3.27
C SER A 146 13.30 0.77 3.54
N ILE A 147 12.80 1.55 4.51
CA ILE A 147 11.39 1.59 4.92
C ILE A 147 10.91 3.05 4.85
N PRO A 148 10.74 3.58 3.63
CA PRO A 148 10.28 4.96 3.46
C PRO A 148 8.76 5.03 3.58
N TRP A 149 8.25 5.92 4.45
CA TRP A 149 6.82 6.05 4.76
C TRP A 149 5.96 6.73 3.70
N ASN A 150 6.56 7.13 2.57
CA ASN A 150 5.84 7.48 1.35
C ASN A 150 5.42 6.23 0.54
N SER A 151 5.95 5.05 0.84
CA SER A 151 5.54 3.79 0.20
C SER A 151 4.12 3.37 0.60
N CYS A 152 3.18 3.45 -0.34
CA CYS A 152 1.78 3.08 -0.15
C CYS A 152 1.62 1.62 0.32
N LYS A 153 2.54 0.74 -0.11
CA LYS A 153 2.60 -0.67 0.30
C LYS A 153 2.98 -0.83 1.76
N LEU A 154 4.02 -0.13 2.22
CA LEU A 154 4.46 -0.19 3.63
C LEU A 154 3.41 0.42 4.56
N ALA A 155 2.82 1.55 4.15
CA ALA A 155 1.73 2.20 4.87
C ALA A 155 0.53 1.25 5.04
N ALA A 156 0.08 0.63 3.96
CA ALA A 156 -1.02 -0.33 4.01
C ALA A 156 -0.67 -1.58 4.84
N THR A 157 0.54 -2.13 4.70
CA THR A 157 0.99 -3.28 5.50
C THR A 157 1.00 -2.99 6.99
N LEU A 158 1.43 -1.79 7.43
CA LEU A 158 1.38 -1.41 8.84
C LEU A 158 -0.05 -1.48 9.38
N VAL A 159 -1.00 -0.85 8.69
CA VAL A 159 -2.39 -0.81 9.16
C VAL A 159 -3.03 -2.20 9.14
N LEU A 160 -2.75 -3.02 8.11
CA LEU A 160 -3.22 -4.40 8.07
C LEU A 160 -2.65 -5.25 9.21
N LEU A 161 -1.37 -5.09 9.54
CA LEU A 161 -0.75 -5.76 10.67
C LEU A 161 -1.38 -5.33 12.00
N LEU A 162 -1.64 -4.04 12.19
CA LEU A 162 -2.31 -3.55 13.39
C LEU A 162 -3.74 -4.10 13.49
N ALA A 163 -4.48 -4.16 12.39
CA ALA A 163 -5.86 -4.65 12.37
C ALA A 163 -5.99 -6.19 12.43
N SER A 164 -4.97 -6.94 12.03
CA SER A 164 -5.08 -8.40 11.96
C SER A 164 -5.33 -9.02 13.33
N PRO A 165 -6.08 -10.13 13.39
CA PRO A 165 -6.14 -10.98 14.56
C PRO A 165 -4.73 -11.42 15.04
N PRO A 166 -4.56 -11.76 16.33
CA PRO A 166 -3.25 -12.05 16.91
C PRO A 166 -2.65 -13.38 16.49
N GLU A 167 -3.39 -14.23 15.78
CA GLU A 167 -2.88 -15.53 15.34
C GLU A 167 -1.69 -15.35 14.38
N PRO A 168 -0.65 -16.19 14.50
CA PRO A 168 0.53 -16.12 13.63
C PRO A 168 0.19 -16.16 12.13
N THR A 169 -0.78 -16.99 11.73
CA THR A 169 -1.21 -17.09 10.32
C THR A 169 -1.85 -15.80 9.84
N SER A 170 -2.73 -15.19 10.64
CA SER A 170 -3.44 -13.96 10.31
C SER A 170 -2.48 -12.78 10.13
N THR A 171 -1.56 -12.59 11.08
CA THR A 171 -0.52 -11.56 11.02
C THR A 171 0.46 -11.80 9.86
N PHE A 172 0.84 -13.04 9.60
CA PHE A 172 1.73 -13.38 8.50
C PHE A 172 1.09 -13.12 7.13
N GLU A 173 -0.18 -13.48 6.92
CA GLU A 173 -0.87 -13.19 5.66
C GLU A 173 -1.06 -11.68 5.43
N ALA A 174 -1.34 -10.91 6.50
CA ALA A 174 -1.35 -9.45 6.44
C ALA A 174 0.02 -8.85 6.04
N LEU A 175 1.11 -9.38 6.59
CA LEU A 175 2.49 -8.99 6.20
C LEU A 175 2.79 -9.39 4.75
N LYS A 176 2.38 -10.59 4.35
CA LYS A 176 2.64 -11.16 3.03
C LYS A 176 1.94 -10.36 1.94
N PHE A 177 0.69 -9.95 2.14
CA PHE A 177 -0.18 -9.36 1.11
C PHE A 177 0.49 -8.33 0.18
N LEU A 178 1.36 -7.44 0.67
CA LEU A 178 2.05 -6.42 -0.16
C LEU A 178 3.58 -6.57 -0.18
N SER A 179 4.09 -7.71 0.30
CA SER A 179 5.52 -7.95 0.43
C SER A 179 6.09 -8.67 -0.79
N ARG A 180 7.03 -8.01 -1.48
CA ARG A 180 7.81 -8.62 -2.57
C ARG A 180 8.61 -9.82 -2.08
N SER A 181 9.29 -9.68 -0.93
CA SER A 181 10.18 -10.72 -0.41
C SER A 181 9.44 -11.96 0.10
N LEU A 182 8.13 -11.87 0.30
CA LEU A 182 7.26 -12.99 0.71
C LEU A 182 6.35 -13.46 -0.44
N GLY A 183 6.60 -12.98 -1.66
CA GLY A 183 5.84 -13.37 -2.85
C GLY A 183 4.37 -12.93 -2.83
N GLY A 184 4.02 -11.86 -2.12
CA GLY A 184 2.64 -11.40 -2.05
C GLY A 184 2.25 -10.34 -3.08
N LEU A 185 3.21 -9.75 -3.81
CA LEU A 185 2.87 -8.86 -4.92
C LEU A 185 2.13 -9.64 -6.03
N PRO A 186 1.13 -9.02 -6.68
CA PRO A 186 0.41 -9.70 -7.75
C PRO A 186 1.32 -9.99 -8.94
N THR A 187 1.03 -11.10 -9.62
CA THR A 187 1.70 -11.58 -10.84
C THR A 187 0.69 -11.64 -12.00
N MET A 188 1.16 -11.82 -13.23
CA MET A 188 0.26 -12.07 -14.35
C MET A 188 -0.52 -13.37 -14.20
N ALA A 189 0.06 -14.38 -13.52
CA ALA A 189 -0.65 -15.60 -13.21
C ALA A 189 -1.88 -15.33 -12.32
N ASP A 190 -1.77 -14.42 -11.36
CA ASP A 190 -2.89 -14.02 -10.50
C ASP A 190 -3.98 -13.30 -11.31
N VAL A 191 -3.58 -12.33 -12.14
CA VAL A 191 -4.50 -11.55 -12.99
C VAL A 191 -5.28 -12.45 -13.96
N LEU A 192 -4.63 -13.47 -14.53
CA LEU A 192 -5.27 -14.41 -15.44
C LEU A 192 -6.23 -15.38 -14.73
N LYS A 193 -5.94 -15.73 -13.48
CA LYS A 193 -6.74 -16.70 -12.70
C LYS A 193 -7.89 -16.06 -11.95
N THR A 194 -7.75 -14.78 -11.59
CA THR A 194 -8.70 -14.11 -10.69
C THR A 194 -9.21 -12.80 -11.29
N PRO A 195 -10.55 -12.61 -11.35
CA PRO A 195 -11.11 -11.36 -11.82
C PRO A 195 -10.75 -10.23 -10.86
N SER A 196 -10.74 -9.00 -11.37
CA SER A 196 -10.58 -7.81 -10.54
C SER A 196 -11.67 -7.76 -9.48
N ALA A 197 -11.29 -7.50 -8.24
CA ALA A 197 -12.22 -7.40 -7.13
C ALA A 197 -13.12 -6.16 -7.25
N ASP A 198 -14.38 -6.31 -6.82
CA ASP A 198 -15.34 -5.21 -6.74
C ASP A 198 -15.32 -4.59 -5.34
N LEU A 199 -14.60 -3.46 -5.22
CA LEU A 199 -14.48 -2.74 -3.96
C LEU A 199 -15.84 -2.20 -3.47
N ALA A 200 -16.72 -1.76 -4.36
CA ALA A 200 -18.01 -1.22 -3.96
C ALA A 200 -18.89 -2.31 -3.33
N LYS A 201 -18.91 -3.50 -3.93
CA LYS A 201 -19.61 -4.66 -3.38
C LYS A 201 -19.07 -5.04 -2.00
N ARG A 202 -17.74 -5.13 -1.82
CA ARG A 202 -17.12 -5.45 -0.53
C ARG A 202 -17.39 -4.37 0.53
N PHE A 203 -17.33 -3.10 0.13
CA PHE A 203 -17.64 -1.99 1.02
C PHE A 203 -19.10 -2.05 1.50
N VAL A 204 -20.06 -2.30 0.61
CA VAL A 204 -21.49 -2.43 0.98
C VAL A 204 -21.71 -3.59 1.94
N GLN A 205 -21.03 -4.72 1.74
CA GLN A 205 -21.09 -5.86 2.65
C GLN A 205 -20.53 -5.51 4.04
N ALA A 206 -19.36 -4.87 4.08
CA ALA A 206 -18.74 -4.40 5.33
C ALA A 206 -19.62 -3.36 6.06
N LYS A 207 -20.17 -2.37 5.33
CA LYS A 207 -21.10 -1.37 5.87
C LYS A 207 -22.34 -2.05 6.46
N LYS A 208 -22.92 -3.02 5.75
CA LYS A 208 -24.07 -3.78 6.24
C LYS A 208 -23.73 -4.52 7.53
N ALA A 209 -22.59 -5.22 7.57
CA ALA A 209 -22.13 -5.92 8.77
C ALA A 209 -21.90 -4.98 9.96
N ALA A 210 -21.41 -3.76 9.71
CA ALA A 210 -21.18 -2.74 10.74
C ALA A 210 -22.47 -2.10 11.27
N ILE A 211 -23.50 -1.95 10.44
CA ILE A 211 -24.80 -1.36 10.84
C ILE A 211 -25.71 -2.40 11.50
N ASP A 212 -25.81 -3.60 10.90
CA ASP A 212 -26.72 -4.66 11.34
C ASP A 212 -26.14 -5.51 12.49
N GLY A 213 -24.83 -5.38 12.76
CA GLY A 213 -24.14 -6.09 13.82
C GLY A 213 -24.65 -5.72 15.21
N LYS A 214 -24.84 -6.73 16.08
CA LYS A 214 -25.13 -6.51 17.52
C LYS A 214 -23.93 -5.94 18.30
N GLU A 215 -22.73 -6.18 17.79
CA GLU A 215 -21.45 -5.72 18.34
C GLU A 215 -20.83 -4.70 17.38
N ASP A 216 -19.93 -3.84 17.87
CA ASP A 216 -19.21 -2.83 17.09
C ASP A 216 -18.23 -3.47 16.10
N LYS A 217 -18.78 -4.12 15.07
CA LYS A 217 -18.03 -4.84 14.05
C LYS A 217 -17.25 -3.87 13.19
N VAL A 218 -15.94 -4.05 13.19
CA VAL A 218 -15.05 -3.37 12.26
C VAL A 218 -14.59 -4.34 11.18
N THR A 219 -14.67 -3.89 9.93
CA THR A 219 -14.05 -4.58 8.79
C THR A 219 -12.94 -3.70 8.23
N VAL A 220 -11.77 -4.30 7.99
CA VAL A 220 -10.62 -3.62 7.40
C VAL A 220 -10.33 -4.23 6.02
N LEU A 221 -10.31 -3.40 4.99
CA LEU A 221 -10.07 -3.75 3.60
C LEU A 221 -8.71 -3.18 3.15
N GLY A 222 -7.72 -4.04 2.96
CA GLY A 222 -6.48 -3.71 2.26
C GLY A 222 -6.68 -3.79 0.75
N VAL A 223 -6.61 -2.67 0.06
CA VAL A 223 -6.86 -2.57 -1.38
C VAL A 223 -5.53 -2.38 -2.10
N ASN A 224 -5.30 -3.18 -3.14
CA ASN A 224 -4.18 -3.04 -4.07
C ASN A 224 -4.75 -2.81 -5.48
N LEU A 225 -4.60 -1.58 -5.99
CA LEU A 225 -4.89 -1.22 -7.37
C LEU A 225 -3.58 -1.27 -8.16
N VAL A 226 -3.55 -2.02 -9.25
CA VAL A 226 -2.37 -2.19 -10.09
C VAL A 226 -2.74 -2.09 -11.56
N ASP A 227 -1.88 -1.46 -12.35
CA ASP A 227 -1.95 -1.56 -13.81
C ASP A 227 -1.36 -2.90 -14.28
N VAL A 228 -2.18 -3.71 -14.95
CA VAL A 228 -1.78 -5.00 -15.51
C VAL A 228 -0.65 -4.86 -16.53
N GLU A 229 -0.60 -3.75 -17.28
CA GLU A 229 0.47 -3.57 -18.26
C GLU A 229 1.85 -3.39 -17.59
N MET A 230 1.90 -2.86 -16.36
CA MET A 230 3.14 -2.88 -15.56
C MET A 230 3.56 -4.32 -15.25
N LEU A 231 2.63 -5.18 -14.80
CA LEU A 231 2.96 -6.56 -14.44
C LEU A 231 3.51 -7.34 -15.63
N LYS A 232 2.90 -7.16 -16.81
CA LYS A 232 3.41 -7.76 -18.06
C LYS A 232 4.79 -7.25 -18.44
N GLY A 233 5.05 -5.95 -18.27
CA GLY A 233 6.34 -5.34 -18.59
C GLY A 233 7.46 -5.87 -17.69
N GLY A 234 7.19 -5.96 -16.38
CA GLY A 234 8.14 -6.44 -15.38
C GLY A 234 8.52 -7.92 -15.56
N GLU A 235 7.56 -8.79 -15.90
CA GLU A 235 7.84 -10.22 -16.12
C GLU A 235 8.61 -10.51 -17.41
N LYS A 236 8.53 -9.63 -18.40
CA LYS A 236 9.22 -9.80 -19.69
C LYS A 236 10.66 -9.29 -19.70
N GLU A 237 11.16 -8.77 -18.57
CA GLU A 237 12.45 -8.04 -18.49
C GLU A 237 12.57 -6.98 -19.60
N SER A 238 11.43 -6.34 -19.93
CA SER A 238 11.37 -5.34 -20.98
C SER A 238 12.25 -4.14 -20.59
N ARG A 239 13.11 -3.69 -21.51
CA ARG A 239 13.96 -2.50 -21.33
C ARG A 239 13.17 -1.18 -21.25
N ASP A 240 11.87 -1.21 -21.56
CA ASP A 240 11.00 -0.03 -21.48
C ASP A 240 10.50 0.22 -20.05
N MET A 241 11.45 0.48 -19.14
CA MET A 241 11.20 0.99 -17.78
C MET A 241 10.88 2.51 -17.76
N ASN A 242 10.73 3.13 -18.94
CA ASN A 242 10.50 4.57 -19.11
C ASN A 242 9.03 4.99 -18.92
N TYR A 243 8.25 4.21 -18.18
CA TYR A 243 6.85 4.51 -17.91
C TYR A 243 6.57 4.51 -16.41
N LEU A 244 5.75 5.45 -15.95
CA LEU A 244 5.20 5.36 -14.60
C LEU A 244 4.22 4.19 -14.55
N SER A 245 4.48 3.29 -13.63
CA SER A 245 3.53 2.28 -13.25
C SER A 245 2.54 2.80 -12.22
N LEU A 246 1.24 2.74 -12.51
CA LEU A 246 0.25 3.00 -11.48
C LEU A 246 0.08 1.75 -10.60
N SER A 247 0.60 1.82 -9.38
CA SER A 247 0.32 0.84 -8.33
C SER A 247 0.06 1.58 -7.02
N HIS A 248 -1.20 1.57 -6.58
CA HIS A 248 -1.59 2.25 -5.34
C HIS A 248 -2.19 1.27 -4.35
N SER A 249 -1.66 1.25 -3.13
CA SER A 249 -2.18 0.44 -2.04
C SER A 249 -2.67 1.32 -0.90
N PHE A 250 -3.84 1.02 -0.37
CA PHE A 250 -4.44 1.77 0.73
C PHE A 250 -5.32 0.85 1.56
N VAL A 251 -5.71 1.32 2.75
CA VAL A 251 -6.56 0.56 3.66
C VAL A 251 -7.82 1.35 3.98
N ILE A 252 -8.98 0.69 3.89
CA ILE A 252 -10.26 1.23 4.34
C ILE A 252 -10.66 0.50 5.63
N ALA A 253 -10.88 1.22 6.72
CA ALA A 253 -11.46 0.67 7.94
C ALA A 253 -12.91 1.16 8.06
N ILE A 254 -13.85 0.23 8.21
CA ILE A 254 -15.30 0.46 8.16
C ILE A 254 -15.91 -0.02 9.47
N ALA A 255 -16.69 0.83 10.12
CA ALA A 255 -17.40 0.54 11.36
C ALA A 255 -18.74 1.28 11.39
N ARG A 256 -19.51 1.14 12.46
CA ARG A 256 -20.86 1.71 12.55
C ARG A 256 -20.86 3.25 12.43
N GLU A 257 -19.84 3.90 12.95
CA GLU A 257 -19.67 5.35 12.93
C GLU A 257 -19.26 5.93 11.56
N GLY A 258 -18.91 5.09 10.59
CA GLY A 258 -18.46 5.53 9.26
C GLY A 258 -17.24 4.76 8.79
N PHE A 259 -16.33 5.45 8.10
CA PHE A 259 -15.10 4.81 7.62
C PHE A 259 -13.89 5.75 7.63
N ARG A 260 -12.70 5.17 7.62
CA ARG A 260 -11.41 5.87 7.51
C ARG A 260 -10.60 5.26 6.37
N ILE A 261 -9.80 6.09 5.69
CA ILE A 261 -8.83 5.64 4.68
C ILE A 261 -7.43 5.94 5.21
N TYR A 262 -6.55 4.95 5.17
CA TYR A 262 -5.11 5.11 5.44
C TYR A 262 -4.32 4.87 4.16
N GLN A 263 -3.45 5.80 3.84
CA GLN A 263 -2.63 5.75 2.64
C GLN A 263 -1.40 6.63 2.76
N SER A 264 -0.45 6.36 1.88
CA SER A 264 0.64 7.26 1.53
C SER A 264 0.76 7.27 0.01
N TRP A 265 1.50 8.22 -0.52
CA TRP A 265 1.78 8.30 -1.94
C TRP A 265 3.28 8.55 -2.12
N GLU A 266 3.86 7.97 -3.17
CA GLU A 266 5.30 7.71 -3.40
C GLU A 266 6.24 8.94 -3.30
N GLU A 267 7.36 8.95 -4.01
CA GLU A 267 8.45 9.93 -3.85
C GLU A 267 8.00 11.40 -3.83
N HIS A 268 7.00 11.76 -4.63
CA HIS A 268 6.51 13.14 -4.77
C HIS A 268 5.17 13.42 -4.06
N GLY A 269 4.72 12.49 -3.22
CA GLY A 269 3.44 12.61 -2.51
C GLY A 269 3.60 12.93 -1.04
N TYR A 270 2.75 12.30 -0.24
CA TYR A 270 2.74 12.44 1.21
C TYR A 270 3.08 11.11 1.88
N ARG A 271 3.80 11.20 3.00
CA ARG A 271 4.04 10.05 3.87
C ARG A 271 2.81 9.72 4.71
N LEU A 272 2.72 8.49 5.22
CA LEU A 272 1.63 8.07 6.10
C LEU A 272 1.54 8.96 7.36
N ASP A 273 2.67 9.30 8.00
CA ASP A 273 2.70 10.18 9.17
C ASP A 273 2.10 11.55 8.87
N GLN A 274 2.50 12.16 7.75
CA GLN A 274 1.97 13.45 7.32
C GLN A 274 0.48 13.38 7.02
N TYR A 275 0.04 12.31 6.36
CA TYR A 275 -1.36 12.09 6.01
C TYR A 275 -2.25 11.99 7.24
N VAL A 276 -1.88 11.16 8.24
CA VAL A 276 -2.70 10.99 9.45
C VAL A 276 -2.67 12.23 10.35
N MET A 277 -1.52 12.90 10.48
CA MET A 277 -1.39 14.09 11.33
C MET A 277 -2.10 15.31 10.76
N ARG A 278 -2.27 15.39 9.43
CA ARG A 278 -3.07 16.44 8.76
C ARG A 278 -4.56 16.11 8.65
N GLY A 279 -5.03 15.06 9.33
CA GLY A 279 -6.45 14.66 9.30
C GLY A 279 -6.88 13.96 8.01
N GLY A 280 -5.95 13.42 7.21
CA GLY A 280 -6.26 12.61 6.04
C GLY A 280 -7.05 11.34 6.38
N SER A 281 -6.76 10.74 7.54
CA SER A 281 -7.45 9.58 8.11
C SER A 281 -8.69 9.93 8.94
N ARG A 282 -9.24 11.15 8.82
CA ARG A 282 -10.47 11.56 9.52
C ARG A 282 -11.61 10.55 9.29
N LEU A 283 -12.51 10.46 10.26
CA LEU A 283 -13.76 9.72 10.09
C LEU A 283 -14.60 10.38 8.98
N ARG A 284 -15.07 9.58 8.04
CA ARG A 284 -15.87 9.99 6.88
C ARG A 284 -17.27 9.41 6.96
N SER A 285 -18.23 10.15 6.41
CA SER A 285 -19.65 9.79 6.44
C SER A 285 -20.01 8.75 5.37
N TRP A 286 -21.24 8.26 5.37
CA TRP A 286 -21.69 7.32 4.32
C TRP A 286 -21.90 7.99 2.95
N GLU A 287 -22.14 9.29 2.93
CA GLU A 287 -22.22 10.11 1.73
C GLU A 287 -20.84 10.24 1.08
N ASP A 288 -19.80 10.51 1.89
CA ASP A 288 -18.40 10.51 1.45
C ASP A 288 -18.01 9.15 0.83
N ALA A 289 -18.50 8.04 1.41
CA ALA A 289 -18.25 6.70 0.88
C ALA A 289 -18.82 6.54 -0.52
N THR A 290 -20.03 7.04 -0.75
CA THR A 290 -20.70 6.97 -2.05
C THR A 290 -19.95 7.76 -3.11
N ALA A 291 -19.48 8.96 -2.77
CA ALA A 291 -18.66 9.78 -3.66
C ALA A 291 -17.32 9.09 -3.97
N PHE A 292 -16.63 8.59 -2.94
CA PHE A 292 -15.36 7.87 -3.08
C PHE A 292 -15.49 6.64 -3.97
N LEU A 293 -16.47 5.78 -3.73
CA LEU A 293 -16.69 4.55 -4.50
C LEU A 293 -17.06 4.85 -5.96
N LYS A 294 -17.83 5.92 -6.21
CA LYS A 294 -18.15 6.37 -7.57
C LYS A 294 -16.89 6.78 -8.34
N MET A 295 -15.99 7.54 -7.71
CA MET A 295 -14.72 7.92 -8.34
C MET A 295 -13.79 6.72 -8.50
N PHE A 296 -13.70 5.84 -7.51
CA PHE A 296 -12.89 4.63 -7.59
C PHE A 296 -13.38 3.69 -8.69
N GLN A 297 -14.69 3.55 -8.90
CA GLN A 297 -15.25 2.79 -10.01
C GLN A 297 -14.86 3.38 -11.37
N LYS A 298 -14.77 4.71 -11.51
CA LYS A 298 -14.24 5.34 -12.72
C LYS A 298 -12.76 4.98 -12.93
N LEU A 299 -11.97 4.97 -11.86
CA LEU A 299 -10.55 4.57 -11.89
C LEU A 299 -10.32 3.13 -12.31
N CYS A 300 -11.28 2.25 -12.04
CA CYS A 300 -11.20 0.83 -12.40
C CYS A 300 -11.67 0.53 -13.84
N ARG A 301 -11.91 1.55 -14.67
CA ARG A 301 -12.27 1.36 -16.09
C ARG A 301 -11.01 1.27 -16.94
N PHE A 302 -11.01 0.33 -17.88
CA PHE A 302 -10.01 0.27 -18.94
C PHE A 302 -9.99 1.58 -19.72
N GLN A 303 -8.79 2.08 -20.03
CA GLN A 303 -8.58 3.24 -20.87
C GLN A 303 -7.37 3.02 -21.77
N GLU A 304 -7.46 3.44 -23.03
CA GLU A 304 -6.31 3.38 -23.94
C GLU A 304 -5.19 4.35 -23.50
N THR A 305 -5.55 5.45 -22.86
CA THR A 305 -4.62 6.48 -22.38
C THR A 305 -5.10 7.07 -21.05
N TRP A 306 -4.17 7.61 -20.25
CA TRP A 306 -4.53 8.35 -19.04
C TRP A 306 -5.22 9.67 -19.41
N THR A 307 -6.53 9.76 -19.13
CA THR A 307 -7.36 10.92 -19.50
C THR A 307 -7.51 11.92 -18.35
N GLY A 308 -7.94 13.15 -18.66
CA GLY A 308 -8.24 14.16 -17.64
C GLY A 308 -9.35 13.71 -16.68
N GLU A 309 -10.37 13.00 -17.17
CA GLU A 309 -11.42 12.44 -16.31
C GLU A 309 -10.85 11.41 -15.33
N LEU A 310 -9.97 10.52 -15.80
CA LEU A 310 -9.32 9.53 -14.95
C LEU A 310 -8.42 10.19 -13.90
N ASN A 311 -7.72 11.26 -14.28
CA ASN A 311 -6.90 12.06 -13.37
C ASN A 311 -7.74 12.70 -12.27
N VAL A 312 -8.87 13.33 -12.61
CA VAL A 312 -9.80 13.92 -11.64
C VAL A 312 -10.36 12.86 -10.70
N ALA A 313 -10.69 11.67 -11.21
CA ALA A 313 -11.14 10.58 -10.34
C ALA A 313 -10.02 10.14 -9.36
N TYR A 314 -8.76 10.12 -9.82
CA TYR A 314 -7.61 9.74 -8.98
C TYR A 314 -7.36 10.77 -7.90
N GLU A 315 -7.37 12.05 -8.28
CA GLU A 315 -7.20 13.17 -7.38
C GLU A 315 -8.32 13.22 -6.33
N GLN A 316 -9.58 12.99 -6.71
CA GLN A 316 -10.68 12.93 -5.73
C GLN A 316 -10.56 11.75 -4.76
N CYS A 317 -10.03 10.61 -5.20
CA CYS A 317 -9.79 9.46 -4.32
C CYS A 317 -8.60 9.68 -3.37
N PHE A 318 -7.50 10.24 -3.88
CA PHE A 318 -6.19 10.14 -3.24
C PHE A 318 -5.48 11.48 -3.00
N GLY A 319 -6.05 12.59 -3.47
CA GLY A 319 -5.50 13.95 -3.31
C GLY A 319 -4.22 14.18 -4.10
N VAL A 320 -4.03 13.47 -5.21
CA VAL A 320 -2.82 13.57 -6.04
C VAL A 320 -3.19 13.76 -7.51
N ASP A 321 -2.58 14.74 -8.14
CA ASP A 321 -2.68 14.99 -9.57
C ASP A 321 -1.54 14.25 -10.31
N ILE A 322 -1.88 13.12 -10.94
CA ILE A 322 -0.91 12.29 -11.68
C ILE A 322 -0.39 13.03 -12.93
N MET A 323 -1.24 13.79 -13.61
CA MET A 323 -0.83 14.61 -14.76
C MET A 323 0.14 15.72 -14.35
N LEU A 324 -0.01 16.26 -13.13
CA LEU A 324 0.94 17.21 -12.58
C LEU A 324 2.30 16.56 -12.29
N ILE A 325 2.37 15.25 -12.08
CA ILE A 325 3.63 14.53 -11.78
C ILE A 325 4.27 13.91 -13.03
N CYS A 326 3.48 13.53 -14.04
CA CYS A 326 3.92 12.71 -15.20
C CYS A 326 3.77 13.40 -16.57
N GLY A 327 3.55 14.72 -16.60
CA GLY A 327 3.38 15.49 -17.84
C GLY A 327 4.67 15.66 -18.67
N ARG A 328 4.60 16.44 -19.76
CA ARG A 328 5.80 16.90 -20.48
C ARG A 328 6.63 17.79 -19.53
N ASP A 329 7.93 17.54 -19.45
CA ASP A 329 8.90 18.23 -18.58
C ASP A 329 8.82 17.92 -17.08
N LYS A 330 8.39 16.70 -16.71
CA LYS A 330 8.05 16.39 -15.31
C LYS A 330 8.92 15.35 -14.62
N LEU A 331 8.74 15.28 -13.29
CA LEU A 331 9.53 14.52 -12.33
C LEU A 331 9.47 13.01 -12.56
N GLN A 332 8.40 12.50 -13.17
CA GLN A 332 8.24 11.08 -13.47
C GLN A 332 7.92 10.80 -14.94
N PRO A 333 8.25 9.59 -15.44
CA PRO A 333 7.93 9.19 -16.80
C PRO A 333 6.41 9.13 -17.05
N PRO A 334 5.96 9.13 -18.32
CA PRO A 334 4.53 9.07 -18.63
C PRO A 334 3.90 7.76 -18.15
N THR A 335 2.60 7.76 -17.85
CA THR A 335 1.87 6.54 -17.49
C THR A 335 1.91 5.50 -18.61
N VAL A 336 2.07 4.22 -18.25
CA VAL A 336 2.03 3.10 -19.21
C VAL A 336 0.70 3.08 -19.98
N ARG A 337 0.77 2.64 -21.25
CA ARG A 337 -0.40 2.52 -22.14
C ARG A 337 -0.49 1.10 -22.71
N PRO A 338 -1.70 0.54 -22.84
CA PRO A 338 -2.97 1.05 -22.30
C PRO A 338 -3.02 0.98 -20.76
N TYR A 339 -3.91 1.73 -20.11
CA TYR A 339 -4.16 1.61 -18.68
C TYR A 339 -5.18 0.51 -18.43
N ARG A 340 -4.74 -0.58 -17.77
CA ARG A 340 -5.60 -1.74 -17.47
C ARG A 340 -5.62 -2.01 -15.97
N PRO A 341 -6.54 -1.39 -15.21
CA PRO A 341 -6.60 -1.56 -13.77
C PRO A 341 -7.04 -2.97 -13.39
N TRP A 342 -6.43 -3.50 -12.34
CA TRP A 342 -6.85 -4.70 -11.64
C TRP A 342 -6.76 -4.46 -10.14
N VAL A 343 -7.78 -4.89 -9.40
CA VAL A 343 -7.91 -4.67 -7.96
C VAL A 343 -7.88 -5.98 -7.22
N ARG A 344 -7.08 -6.04 -6.16
CA ARG A 344 -7.09 -7.12 -5.17
C ARG A 344 -7.44 -6.56 -3.80
N ILE A 345 -8.23 -7.30 -3.02
CA ILE A 345 -8.66 -6.91 -1.68
C ILE A 345 -8.26 -7.99 -0.68
N PHE A 346 -7.60 -7.58 0.40
CA PHE A 346 -7.38 -8.37 1.61
C PHE A 346 -8.38 -7.91 2.67
N GLU A 347 -9.25 -8.81 3.12
CA GLU A 347 -10.36 -8.47 4.01
C GLU A 347 -10.11 -9.09 5.39
N ILE A 348 -10.18 -8.24 6.42
CA ILE A 348 -10.12 -8.64 7.82
C ILE A 348 -11.46 -8.29 8.44
N ASN A 349 -12.23 -9.31 8.79
CA ASN A 349 -13.54 -9.16 9.43
C ASN A 349 -13.40 -9.22 10.95
N ASP A 350 -14.38 -8.63 11.64
CA ASP A 350 -14.50 -8.68 13.11
C ASP A 350 -13.22 -8.18 13.81
N VAL A 351 -12.68 -7.05 13.34
CA VAL A 351 -11.50 -6.44 13.95
C VAL A 351 -11.89 -5.86 15.30
N LYS A 352 -11.23 -6.33 16.35
CA LYS A 352 -11.48 -5.91 17.73
C LYS A 352 -10.44 -4.92 18.21
N THR A 353 -10.75 -4.17 19.26
CA THR A 353 -9.82 -3.18 19.82
C THR A 353 -8.54 -3.82 20.34
N GLU A 354 -8.61 -5.04 20.85
CA GLU A 354 -7.47 -5.82 21.34
C GLU A 354 -6.51 -6.19 20.21
N ASN A 355 -7.00 -6.29 18.97
CA ASN A 355 -6.15 -6.56 17.81
C ASN A 355 -5.13 -5.43 17.63
N PHE A 356 -5.49 -4.18 17.92
CA PHE A 356 -4.60 -3.03 17.76
C PHE A 356 -3.49 -3.00 18.81
N GLU A 357 -3.72 -3.62 19.97
CA GLU A 357 -2.82 -3.59 21.14
C GLU A 357 -1.99 -4.88 21.29
N LYS A 358 -2.22 -5.87 20.44
CA LYS A 358 -1.57 -7.19 20.53
C LYS A 358 -0.04 -7.14 20.51
N PHE A 359 0.55 -6.11 19.89
CA PHE A 359 2.00 -5.98 19.80
C PHE A 359 2.55 -5.23 21.01
N THR A 360 3.32 -5.94 21.84
CA THR A 360 3.97 -5.36 23.02
C THR A 360 5.42 -4.98 22.70
N TRP A 361 5.84 -3.80 23.16
CA TRP A 361 7.16 -3.22 22.88
C TRP A 361 8.01 -3.25 24.14
N GLU A 362 8.90 -4.23 24.27
CA GLU A 362 9.70 -4.40 25.48
C GLU A 362 11.12 -3.86 25.34
N GLY A 363 11.54 -3.08 26.34
CA GLY A 363 12.84 -2.39 26.34
C GLY A 363 12.90 -1.16 25.41
N TYR A 364 11.81 -0.86 24.69
CA TYR A 364 11.79 0.24 23.71
C TYR A 364 11.88 1.63 24.38
N VAL A 365 11.28 1.80 25.56
CA VAL A 365 11.20 3.10 26.27
C VAL A 365 12.58 3.59 26.73
N GLN A 366 13.42 2.70 27.27
CA GLN A 366 14.74 3.06 27.80
C GLN A 366 15.78 3.36 26.71
N GLY A 367 15.70 2.72 25.54
CA GLY A 367 16.64 2.97 24.44
C GLY A 367 16.40 4.28 23.67
N MET A 368 15.16 4.75 23.68
CA MET A 368 14.68 5.93 22.95
C MET A 368 15.10 7.25 23.60
N GLU A 369 15.07 7.31 24.93
CA GLU A 369 15.59 8.44 25.71
C GLU A 369 17.09 8.64 25.45
N ALA A 370 17.85 7.54 25.31
CA ALA A 370 19.27 7.58 24.97
C ALA A 370 19.52 8.10 23.54
N LEU A 371 18.64 7.79 22.58
CA LEU A 371 18.71 8.28 21.20
C LEU A 371 18.41 9.78 21.10
N HIS A 372 17.36 10.24 21.77
CA HIS A 372 17.02 11.67 21.83
C HIS A 372 18.08 12.47 22.56
N SER A 373 18.62 11.96 23.66
CA SER A 373 19.71 12.61 24.39
C SER A 373 20.97 12.74 23.54
N ARG A 374 21.30 11.72 22.73
CA ARG A 374 22.47 11.76 21.84
C ARG A 374 22.29 12.67 20.63
N SER A 375 21.12 12.70 19.99
CA SER A 375 20.88 13.60 18.85
C SER A 375 20.90 15.08 19.26
N GLN A 376 20.40 15.40 20.46
CA GLN A 376 20.47 16.75 21.02
C GLN A 376 21.90 17.13 21.46
N SER A 377 22.68 16.17 21.98
CA SER A 377 24.08 16.42 22.38
C SER A 377 25.06 16.50 21.20
N GLY A 378 24.78 15.81 20.09
CA GLY A 378 25.67 15.72 18.92
C GLY A 378 25.59 16.90 17.97
N PHE A 379 24.52 17.70 18.02
CA PHE A 379 24.35 18.87 17.17
C PHE A 379 24.97 20.17 17.74
N SER A 380 25.51 20.12 18.97
CA SER A 380 25.94 21.34 19.70
C SER A 380 27.47 21.46 19.90
N ARG A 381 28.31 20.54 19.37
CA ARG A 381 29.77 20.60 19.64
C ARG A 381 30.75 20.37 18.49
N GLU A 382 30.33 20.17 17.24
CA GLU A 382 31.30 19.86 16.16
C GLU A 382 31.38 20.84 14.97
N TRP A 383 30.76 22.02 15.02
CA TRP A 383 30.90 23.04 13.96
C TRP A 383 31.24 24.46 14.42
N VAL A 384 31.85 24.60 15.60
CA VAL A 384 32.49 25.85 16.02
C VAL A 384 33.92 25.55 16.43
N GLY A 385 34.86 25.70 15.50
CA GLY A 385 36.29 25.65 15.84
C GLY A 385 37.19 25.03 14.79
N ARG A 386 37.33 25.69 13.64
CA ARG A 386 38.62 25.80 12.94
C ARG A 386 38.57 26.91 11.90
N ALA A 387 38.60 28.14 12.41
CA ALA A 387 39.24 29.23 11.71
C ALA A 387 40.72 29.26 12.15
N ASP A 388 41.57 29.53 11.16
CA ASP A 388 42.95 29.99 11.22
C ASP A 388 44.12 29.02 10.96
N TRP A 389 44.98 29.54 10.06
CA TRP A 389 46.36 29.21 9.66
C TRP A 389 46.50 27.99 8.72
N THR A 390 46.91 28.10 7.45
CA THR A 390 47.72 29.08 6.69
C THR A 390 47.32 29.13 5.23
#